data_AF-A0A1D6JDH4-F1
#
_entry.id   AF-A0A1D6JDH4-F1
#
_cell.length_a   1.000
_cell.length_b   1.000
_cell.length_c   1.000
_cell.angle_alpha   90.00
_cell.angle_beta   90.00
_cell.angle_gamma   90.00
#
_symmetry.space_group_name_H-M   'P 1'
#
loop_
_entity.id
_entity.type
_entity.pdbx_description
1 polymer ?
#
loop_
_entity_poly.entity_id
_entity_poly.type
_entity_poly.pdbx_seq_one_letter_code
_entity_poly.pdbx_strand_id
1 'polypeptide(L)'
;MANQSKAKLAPLLARANLVIARDIEWANIMFAFEQESRYIIMDPLFPQSPVGFIREKSNIIFRQLLRTRRPFVAEITDAMGNEIFKVRRPFWWINSSIYVEVNDKEIGVVHRRWHLWRRIYDLYLG
;
A
#
# COMPACT_ATOMS: atom_id res chain seq x y z
N MET A 1 -14.05 16.83 -9.19
CA MET A 1 -13.54 15.57 -8.58
C MET A 1 -12.04 15.61 -8.28
N ALA A 2 -11.16 16.05 -9.20
CA ALA A 2 -9.71 16.17 -8.93
C ALA A 2 -9.34 17.03 -7.70
N ASN A 3 -10.19 17.98 -7.32
CA ASN A 3 -9.94 18.86 -6.17
C ASN A 3 -10.12 18.12 -4.82
N GLN A 4 -11.05 17.17 -4.73
CA GLN A 4 -11.33 16.44 -3.48
C GLN A 4 -10.26 15.39 -3.16
N SER A 5 -9.74 14.68 -4.19
CA SER A 5 -8.63 13.73 -4.00
C SER A 5 -7.34 14.45 -3.59
N LYS A 6 -7.05 15.60 -4.24
CA LYS A 6 -5.93 16.47 -3.85
C LYS A 6 -6.06 16.97 -2.41
N ALA A 7 -7.27 17.38 -1.99
CA ALA A 7 -7.50 17.84 -0.62
C ALA A 7 -7.23 16.74 0.42
N LYS A 8 -7.61 15.48 0.14
CA LYS A 8 -7.32 14.34 1.03
C LYS A 8 -5.82 14.01 1.12
N LEU A 9 -5.08 14.18 0.02
CA LEU A 9 -3.64 13.90 -0.05
C LEU A 9 -2.78 15.05 0.45
N ALA A 10 -3.28 16.29 0.43
CA ALA A 10 -2.53 17.49 0.77
C ALA A 10 -1.82 17.41 2.14
N PRO A 11 -2.43 16.90 3.23
CA PRO A 11 -1.73 16.78 4.50
C PRO A 11 -0.51 15.85 4.41
N LEU A 12 -0.65 14.68 3.77
CA LEU A 12 0.46 13.74 3.59
C LEU A 12 1.58 14.37 2.73
N LEU A 13 1.20 15.02 1.62
CA LEU A 13 2.15 15.59 0.66
C LEU A 13 2.78 16.91 1.11
N ALA A 14 2.20 17.59 2.11
CA ALA A 14 2.78 18.79 2.70
C ALA A 14 4.06 18.50 3.50
N ARG A 15 4.31 17.23 3.84
CA ARG A 15 5.49 16.81 4.60
C ARG A 15 6.62 16.48 3.65
N ALA A 16 7.81 16.99 3.96
CA ALA A 16 9.00 16.78 3.12
C ALA A 16 9.48 15.32 3.17
N ASN A 17 9.34 14.65 4.32
CA ASN A 17 9.79 13.28 4.54
C ASN A 17 8.70 12.47 5.24
N LEU A 18 8.52 11.22 4.82
CA LEU A 18 7.63 10.25 5.44
C LEU A 18 8.38 8.95 5.65
N VAL A 19 8.18 8.32 6.81
CA VAL A 19 8.71 7.01 7.15
C VAL A 19 7.56 6.03 7.22
N ILE A 20 7.71 4.90 6.53
CA ILE A 20 6.77 3.79 6.58
C ILE A 20 7.39 2.70 7.45
N ALA A 21 6.83 2.47 8.62
CA ALA A 21 7.25 1.42 9.54
C ALA A 21 6.23 0.27 9.52
N ARG A 22 6.72 -0.98 9.49
CA ARG A 22 5.88 -2.17 9.63
C ARG A 22 5.80 -2.57 11.09
N ASP A 23 4.61 -2.84 11.57
CA ASP A 23 4.43 -3.52 12.85
C ASP A 23 4.54 -5.03 12.65
N ILE A 24 5.48 -5.67 13.36
CA ILE A 24 5.76 -7.10 13.24
C ILE A 24 5.44 -7.76 14.57
N GLU A 25 4.37 -8.54 14.58
CA GLU A 25 4.02 -9.32 15.77
C GLU A 25 4.96 -10.53 15.90
N TRP A 26 5.61 -10.66 17.06
CA TRP A 26 6.56 -11.74 17.36
C TRP A 26 5.98 -13.15 17.14
N ALA A 27 4.69 -13.35 17.45
CA ALA A 27 4.01 -14.62 17.23
C ALA A 27 4.06 -15.07 15.76
N ASN A 28 3.98 -14.14 14.80
CA ASN A 28 4.04 -14.46 13.37
C ASN A 28 5.39 -15.05 12.98
N ILE A 29 6.46 -14.53 13.57
CA ILE A 29 7.82 -15.05 13.36
C ILE A 29 7.94 -16.43 14.00
N MET A 30 7.49 -16.58 15.25
CA MET A 30 7.61 -17.82 16.01
C MET A 30 6.86 -18.99 15.37
N PHE A 31 5.65 -18.75 14.84
CA PHE A 31 4.82 -19.78 14.21
C PHE A 31 4.95 -19.82 12.69
N ALA A 32 5.86 -19.03 12.11
CA ALA A 32 6.00 -18.84 10.66
C ALA A 32 4.66 -18.55 9.93
N PHE A 33 3.74 -17.87 10.63
CA PHE A 33 2.40 -17.60 10.15
C PHE A 33 2.30 -16.15 9.64
N GLU A 34 2.03 -15.97 8.34
CA GLU A 34 1.96 -14.63 7.77
C GLU A 34 0.58 -13.98 8.04
N GLN A 35 0.57 -12.90 8.82
CA GLN A 35 -0.62 -12.07 9.05
C GLN A 35 -0.75 -10.91 8.06
N GLU A 36 -1.84 -10.15 8.18
CA GLU A 36 -2.09 -8.93 7.42
C GLU A 36 -1.01 -7.88 7.69
N SER A 37 -0.33 -7.45 6.63
CA SER A 37 0.70 -6.42 6.75
C SER A 37 0.04 -5.10 7.14
N ARG A 38 0.44 -4.58 8.31
CA ARG A 38 0.03 -3.28 8.82
C ARG A 38 1.25 -2.38 8.87
N TYR A 39 1.11 -1.17 8.34
CA TYR A 39 2.16 -0.17 8.38
C TYR A 39 1.64 1.14 8.96
N ILE A 40 2.55 1.86 9.59
CA ILE A 40 2.32 3.19 10.15
C ILE A 40 3.12 4.17 9.30
N ILE A 41 2.47 5.24 8.88
CA ILE A 41 3.08 6.37 8.19
C ILE A 41 3.40 7.42 9.25
N MET A 42 4.66 7.77 9.39
CA MET A 42 5.15 8.69 10.42
C MET A 42 5.94 9.82 9.80
N ASP A 43 5.90 10.99 10.45
CA ASP A 43 6.82 12.08 10.17
C ASP A 43 8.08 11.89 11.03
N PRO A 44 9.30 11.88 10.47
CA PRO A 44 10.54 11.82 11.25
C PRO A 44 10.65 12.91 12.32
N LEU A 45 10.06 14.08 12.10
CA LEU A 45 10.09 15.19 13.04
C LEU A 45 9.15 14.97 14.22
N PHE A 46 8.06 14.20 14.03
CA PHE A 46 7.06 13.93 15.05
C PHE A 46 6.72 12.43 15.12
N PRO A 47 7.65 11.57 15.58
CA PRO A 47 7.47 10.11 15.57
C PRO A 47 6.29 9.63 16.41
N GLN A 48 5.87 10.41 17.42
CA GLN A 48 4.76 10.05 18.31
C GLN A 48 3.38 10.34 17.70
N SER A 49 3.32 11.09 16.60
CA SER A 49 2.07 11.44 15.92
C SER A 49 2.04 10.77 14.55
N PRO A 50 1.41 9.58 14.42
CA PRO A 50 1.29 8.92 13.13
C PRO A 50 0.46 9.80 12.20
N VAL A 51 0.97 9.95 10.97
CA VAL A 51 0.29 10.71 9.92
C VAL A 51 -0.79 9.88 9.25
N GLY A 52 -0.65 8.56 9.28
CA GLY A 52 -1.63 7.67 8.69
C GLY A 52 -1.25 6.21 8.85
N PHE A 53 -2.06 5.34 8.27
CA PHE A 53 -1.90 3.90 8.37
C PHE A 53 -2.10 3.25 7.01
N ILE A 54 -1.43 2.13 6.79
CA ILE A 54 -1.61 1.27 5.63
C ILE A 54 -2.04 -0.10 6.14
N ARG A 55 -3.20 -0.59 5.69
CA ARG A 55 -3.73 -1.90 6.06
C ARG A 55 -3.89 -2.79 4.83
N GLU A 56 -3.14 -3.88 4.78
CA GLU A 56 -3.27 -4.89 3.73
C GLU A 56 -4.42 -5.85 4.03
N LYS A 57 -5.46 -5.85 3.18
CA LYS A 57 -6.50 -6.86 3.13
C LYS A 57 -6.16 -7.89 2.05
N SER A 58 -6.00 -9.15 2.46
CA SER A 58 -5.85 -10.26 1.52
C SER A 58 -6.40 -11.56 2.11
N ASN A 59 -6.67 -12.54 1.25
CA ASN A 59 -7.17 -13.83 1.70
C ASN A 59 -6.06 -14.61 2.43
N ILE A 60 -6.37 -15.11 3.64
CA ILE A 60 -5.43 -15.86 4.49
C ILE A 60 -4.87 -17.10 3.76
N ILE A 61 -5.72 -17.85 3.05
CA ILE A 61 -5.32 -19.06 2.32
C ILE A 61 -4.34 -18.70 1.19
N PHE A 62 -4.68 -17.71 0.37
CA PHE A 62 -3.80 -17.24 -0.71
C PHE A 62 -2.50 -16.65 -0.18
N ARG A 63 -2.52 -16.03 1.00
CA ARG A 63 -1.31 -15.53 1.65
C ARG A 63 -0.34 -16.67 1.96
N GLN A 64 -0.82 -17.75 2.57
CA GLN A 64 0.04 -18.88 2.91
C GLN A 64 0.55 -19.62 1.67
N LEU A 65 -0.31 -19.82 0.64
CA LEU A 65 0.04 -20.62 -0.54
C LEU A 65 0.77 -19.85 -1.64
N LEU A 66 0.21 -18.71 -2.07
CA LEU A 66 0.69 -17.96 -3.23
C LEU A 66 1.81 -16.97 -2.87
N ARG A 67 1.97 -16.63 -1.58
CA ARG A 67 3.00 -15.71 -1.05
C ARG A 67 3.08 -14.43 -1.89
N THR A 68 4.13 -14.26 -2.69
CA THR A 68 4.37 -13.08 -3.54
C THR A 68 3.39 -12.96 -4.71
N ARG A 69 2.70 -14.03 -5.12
CA ARG A 69 1.71 -14.01 -6.21
C ARG A 69 0.30 -13.67 -5.74
N ARG A 70 0.05 -13.58 -4.43
CA ARG A 70 -1.28 -13.32 -3.90
C ARG A 70 -1.85 -11.98 -4.40
N PRO A 71 -3.16 -11.92 -4.70
CA PRO A 71 -3.85 -10.64 -4.83
C PRO A 71 -4.02 -10.00 -3.44
N PHE A 72 -3.97 -8.68 -3.38
CA PHE A 72 -4.25 -7.93 -2.15
C PHE A 72 -4.78 -6.52 -2.46
N VAL A 73 -5.41 -5.92 -1.46
CA VAL A 73 -5.78 -4.50 -1.45
C VAL A 73 -5.12 -3.87 -0.22
N ALA A 74 -4.39 -2.78 -0.41
CA ALA A 74 -3.85 -1.98 0.68
C ALA A 74 -4.68 -0.69 0.80
N GLU A 75 -5.28 -0.48 1.96
CA GLU A 75 -6.05 0.73 2.27
C GLU A 75 -5.16 1.72 3.01
N ILE A 76 -5.05 2.94 2.48
CA ILE A 76 -4.28 4.03 3.09
C ILE A 76 -5.28 4.98 3.75
N THR A 77 -5.14 5.14 5.06
CA THR A 77 -5.98 6.02 5.87
C THR A 77 -5.17 7.13 6.51
N ASP A 78 -5.80 8.27 6.74
CA ASP A 78 -5.28 9.33 7.59
C ASP A 78 -5.18 8.88 9.06
N ALA A 79 -4.55 9.67 9.91
CA ALA A 79 -4.45 9.46 11.35
C ALA A 79 -5.83 9.27 12.01
N MET A 80 -6.87 9.90 11.46
CA MET A 80 -8.26 9.78 11.92
C MET A 80 -9.00 8.54 11.39
N GLY A 81 -8.35 7.70 10.56
CA GLY A 81 -8.98 6.53 9.94
C GLY A 81 -9.79 6.82 8.68
N ASN A 82 -9.81 8.07 8.22
CA ASN A 82 -10.45 8.44 6.95
C ASN A 82 -9.67 7.87 5.76
N GLU A 83 -10.35 7.21 4.84
CA GLU A 83 -9.71 6.67 3.64
C GLU A 83 -9.24 7.78 2.69
N ILE A 84 -7.95 7.72 2.36
CA ILE A 84 -7.29 8.63 1.43
C ILE A 84 -7.31 8.02 0.03
N PHE A 85 -6.77 6.81 -0.11
CA PHE A 85 -6.77 6.02 -1.34
C PHE A 85 -6.56 4.53 -1.06
N LYS A 86 -6.88 3.69 -2.04
CA LYS A 86 -6.63 2.25 -2.04
C LYS A 86 -5.62 1.89 -3.11
N VAL A 87 -4.83 0.86 -2.83
CA VAL A 87 -3.89 0.27 -3.78
C VAL A 87 -4.31 -1.18 -3.99
N ARG A 88 -4.77 -1.50 -5.18
CA ARG A 88 -5.20 -2.86 -5.54
C ARG A 88 -4.14 -3.53 -6.40
N ARG A 89 -3.79 -4.76 -6.02
CA ARG A 89 -2.92 -5.63 -6.81
C ARG A 89 -3.67 -6.92 -7.14
N PRO A 90 -4.10 -7.13 -8.39
CA PRO A 90 -4.70 -8.39 -8.79
C PRO A 90 -3.67 -9.51 -8.87
N PHE A 91 -4.19 -10.73 -8.98
CA PHE A 91 -3.36 -11.91 -9.22
C PHE A 91 -2.64 -11.80 -10.56
N TRP A 92 -1.43 -12.34 -10.63
CA TRP A 92 -0.59 -12.27 -11.83
C TRP A 92 0.25 -13.54 -11.97
N TRP A 93 0.50 -13.91 -13.23
CA TRP A 93 1.35 -15.06 -13.58
C TRP A 93 2.80 -14.65 -13.86
N ILE A 94 3.02 -13.59 -14.65
CA ILE A 94 4.35 -13.18 -15.15
C ILE A 94 4.70 -11.74 -14.76
N ASN A 95 3.85 -10.77 -15.13
CA ASN A 95 4.04 -9.36 -14.82
C ASN A 95 2.93 -8.88 -13.87
N SER A 96 3.35 -8.15 -12.82
CA SER A 96 2.43 -7.60 -11.83
C SER A 96 2.05 -6.18 -12.23
N SER A 97 0.78 -5.85 -12.07
CA SER A 97 0.26 -4.47 -12.16
C SER A 97 -0.29 -4.07 -10.80
N ILE A 98 -0.21 -2.78 -10.49
CA ILE A 98 -0.77 -2.19 -9.27
C ILE A 98 -1.63 -1.01 -9.69
N TYR A 99 -2.84 -0.93 -9.15
CA TYR A 99 -3.83 0.08 -9.46
C TYR A 99 -4.05 0.95 -8.23
N VAL A 100 -4.11 2.26 -8.42
CA VAL A 100 -4.42 3.22 -7.36
C VAL A 100 -5.83 3.74 -7.58
N GLU A 101 -6.67 3.59 -6.56
CA GLU A 101 -8.09 3.91 -6.62
C GLU A 101 -8.43 4.93 -5.52
N VAL A 102 -9.23 5.94 -5.87
CA VAL A 102 -9.77 6.93 -4.92
C VAL A 102 -11.27 6.94 -5.08
N ASN A 103 -12.01 6.67 -3.99
CA ASN A 103 -13.47 6.50 -4.02
C ASN A 103 -13.90 5.52 -5.14
N ASP A 104 -13.22 4.37 -5.22
CA ASP A 104 -13.43 3.30 -6.22
C ASP A 104 -13.25 3.72 -7.69
N LYS A 105 -12.64 4.88 -7.94
CA LYS A 105 -12.20 5.32 -9.26
C LYS A 105 -10.69 5.19 -9.40
N GLU A 106 -10.23 4.50 -10.45
CA GLU A 106 -8.82 4.41 -10.80
C GLU A 106 -8.26 5.79 -11.19
N ILE A 107 -7.14 6.16 -10.55
CA ILE A 107 -6.43 7.43 -10.80
C ILE A 107 -5.02 7.22 -11.39
N GLY A 108 -4.52 5.99 -11.34
CA GLY A 108 -3.21 5.67 -11.86
C GLY A 108 -2.88 4.19 -11.76
N VAL A 109 -1.95 3.76 -12.61
CA VAL A 109 -1.55 2.37 -12.75
C VAL A 109 -0.04 2.28 -12.82
N VAL A 110 0.52 1.29 -12.13
CA VAL A 110 1.92 0.92 -12.20
C VAL A 110 2.04 -0.45 -12.82
N HIS A 111 2.71 -0.55 -13.96
CA HIS A 111 3.02 -1.81 -14.61
C HIS A 111 4.47 -2.20 -14.35
N ARG A 112 4.70 -3.42 -13.89
CA ARG A 112 6.05 -3.98 -13.83
C ARG A 112 6.48 -4.36 -15.25
N ARG A 113 7.57 -3.77 -15.73
CA ARG A 113 8.22 -4.18 -16.98
C ARG A 113 9.16 -5.34 -16.71
N TRP A 114 9.10 -6.37 -17.55
CA TRP A 114 10.03 -7.48 -17.44
C TRP A 114 11.44 -7.01 -17.80
N HIS A 115 12.40 -7.44 -17.00
CA HIS A 115 13.82 -7.20 -17.20
C HIS A 115 14.61 -8.30 -16.49
N LEU A 116 15.72 -8.73 -17.08
CA LEU A 116 16.42 -9.94 -16.63
C LEU A 116 17.08 -9.77 -15.24
N TRP A 117 17.54 -8.56 -14.87
CA TRP A 117 18.25 -8.30 -13.60
C TRP A 117 17.78 -7.08 -12.79
N ARG A 118 16.79 -6.31 -13.26
CA ARG A 118 16.29 -5.12 -12.56
C ARG A 118 14.79 -5.20 -12.38
N ARG A 119 14.28 -4.58 -11.32
CA ARG A 119 12.84 -4.32 -11.19
C ARG A 119 12.58 -2.93 -11.77
N ILE A 120 11.90 -2.88 -12.90
CA ILE A 120 11.54 -1.64 -13.60
C ILE A 120 10.02 -1.51 -13.55
N TYR A 121 9.54 -0.31 -13.27
CA TYR A 121 8.11 0.00 -13.14
C TYR A 121 7.79 1.20 -13.99
N ASP A 122 6.78 1.07 -14.85
CA ASP A 122 6.24 2.15 -15.65
C ASP A 122 4.99 2.69 -14.94
N LEU A 123 4.95 4.00 -14.70
CA LEU A 123 3.85 4.69 -14.03
C LEU A 123 2.99 5.43 -15.07
N TYR A 124 1.69 5.19 -15.03
CA TYR A 124 0.69 5.81 -15.88
C TYR A 124 -0.31 6.56 -14.99
N LEU A 125 -0.59 7.81 -15.34
CA LEU A 125 -1.57 8.66 -14.67
C LEU A 125 -2.84 8.71 -15.53
N GLY A 126 -4.00 8.53 -14.90
CA GLY A 126 -5.32 8.59 -15.55
C GLY A 126 -5.97 9.96 -15.49
#